data_AF-A0A964LE32-F1
#
_entry.id   AF-A0A964LE32-F1
#
_cell.length_a   1.000
_cell.length_b   1.000
_cell.length_c   1.000
_cell.angle_alpha   90.00
_cell.angle_beta   90.00
_cell.angle_gamma   90.00
#
_symmetry.space_group_name_H-M   'P 1'
#
loop_
_entity.id
_entity.type
_entity.pdbx_description
1 polymer ?
#
loop_
_entity_poly.entity_id
_entity_poly.type
_entity_poly.pdbx_seq_one_letter_code
_entity_poly.pdbx_strand_id
1 'polypeptide(L)'
;MKLAPRMIASMNVLQASVPELDRMIKEKISAQKVIEHLGWSGPLGAPELGVSCDENGNWQVFYRKGHPPRLLATRLSASETNAENGFALLPTNEDGEWFVESIDQRYRTVLVVAQAIMTREPEFLANGPAHIRGQALAVIANDCGIHETTVERAAAQKTIETPWGVFDLVSFLVPTAPQS
;
A
#
# COMPACT_ATOMS: atom_id res chain seq x y z
N MET A 1 -6.18 24.49 -13.70
CA MET A 1 -6.72 24.32 -12.32
C MET A 1 -5.55 24.04 -11.39
N LYS A 2 -5.31 24.89 -10.38
CA LYS A 2 -4.30 24.59 -9.34
C LYS A 2 -4.97 23.63 -8.34
N LEU A 3 -4.39 22.45 -8.12
CA LEU A 3 -4.86 21.53 -7.09
C LEU A 3 -4.62 22.15 -5.70
N ALA A 4 -5.56 21.94 -4.78
CA ALA A 4 -5.44 22.44 -3.42
C ALA A 4 -4.21 21.83 -2.71
N PRO A 5 -3.50 22.58 -1.84
CA PRO A 5 -2.27 22.11 -1.18
C PRO A 5 -2.40 20.77 -0.47
N ARG A 6 -3.54 20.51 0.20
CA ARG A 6 -3.85 19.22 0.84
C ARG A 6 -4.03 18.08 -0.16
N MET A 7 -4.55 18.37 -1.35
CA MET A 7 -4.73 17.38 -2.42
C MET A 7 -3.36 16.96 -2.98
N ILE A 8 -2.43 17.92 -3.18
CA ILE A 8 -1.06 17.64 -3.61
C ILE A 8 -0.31 16.79 -2.55
N ALA A 9 -0.49 17.11 -1.28
CA ALA A 9 0.15 16.37 -0.20
C ALA A 9 -0.40 14.94 -0.06
N SER A 10 -1.72 14.75 -0.19
CA SER A 10 -2.36 13.41 -0.22
C SER A 10 -1.84 12.58 -1.39
N MET A 11 -1.72 13.25 -2.53
CA MET A 11 -1.24 12.70 -3.77
C MET A 11 0.21 12.22 -3.60
N ASN A 12 1.11 13.03 -3.04
CA ASN A 12 2.49 12.63 -2.73
C ASN A 12 2.57 11.45 -1.75
N VAL A 13 1.71 11.42 -0.73
CA VAL A 13 1.63 10.27 0.20
C VAL A 13 1.28 9.00 -0.55
N LEU A 14 0.35 9.01 -1.51
CA LEU A 14 -0.03 7.81 -2.27
C LEU A 14 1.08 7.26 -3.17
N GLN A 15 1.94 8.12 -3.73
CA GLN A 15 3.01 7.72 -4.65
C GLN A 15 4.32 7.30 -3.97
N ALA A 16 4.55 7.76 -2.74
CA ALA A 16 5.83 7.55 -2.05
C ALA A 16 6.24 6.06 -2.00
N SER A 17 7.52 5.77 -2.09
CA SER A 17 8.10 4.49 -1.65
C SER A 17 8.08 4.39 -0.12
N VAL A 18 8.24 3.18 0.45
CA VAL A 18 8.34 3.00 1.92
C VAL A 18 9.43 3.88 2.56
N PRO A 19 10.65 4.01 1.99
CA PRO A 19 11.67 4.91 2.53
C PRO A 19 11.27 6.40 2.47
N GLU A 20 10.59 6.83 1.42
CA GLU A 20 10.10 8.20 1.30
C GLU A 20 8.98 8.48 2.30
N LEU A 21 8.08 7.52 2.51
CA LEU A 21 7.02 7.61 3.51
C LEU A 21 7.61 7.69 4.92
N ASP A 22 8.60 6.84 5.25
CA ASP A 22 9.36 6.89 6.51
C ASP A 22 10.01 8.27 6.74
N ARG A 23 10.58 8.88 5.70
CA ARG A 23 11.13 10.23 5.76
C ARG A 23 10.05 11.29 6.01
N MET A 24 8.94 11.25 5.27
CA MET A 24 7.82 12.19 5.43
C MET A 24 7.21 12.10 6.84
N ILE A 25 7.07 10.88 7.34
CA ILE A 25 6.67 10.59 8.71
C ILE A 25 7.66 11.23 9.68
N LYS A 26 8.97 10.95 9.58
CA LYS A 26 10.00 11.51 10.48
C LYS A 26 10.01 13.04 10.49
N GLU A 27 9.84 13.67 9.33
CA GLU A 27 9.77 15.13 9.22
C GLU A 27 8.56 15.71 9.97
N LYS A 28 7.37 15.13 9.77
CA LYS A 28 6.15 15.52 10.49
C LYS A 28 6.25 15.28 12.00
N ILE A 29 6.85 14.16 12.40
CA ILE A 29 7.11 13.82 13.81
C ILE A 29 8.11 14.78 14.46
N SER A 30 9.16 15.19 13.74
CA SER A 30 10.15 16.15 14.26
C SER A 30 9.56 17.55 14.48
N ALA A 31 8.55 17.92 13.69
CA ALA A 31 7.82 19.18 13.79
C ALA A 31 6.72 19.16 14.88
N GLN A 32 6.14 17.99 15.15
CA GLN A 32 5.09 17.79 16.15
C GLN A 32 5.60 16.83 17.22
N LYS A 33 6.17 17.40 18.29
CA LYS A 33 6.70 16.71 19.47
C LYS A 33 5.65 15.75 20.06
N VAL A 34 5.61 14.50 19.57
CA VAL A 34 4.98 13.25 20.08
C VAL A 34 4.54 12.41 18.87
N ILE A 35 5.42 11.51 18.43
CA ILE A 35 5.12 10.17 17.87
C ILE A 35 6.41 9.35 18.05
N GLU A 36 6.35 8.16 18.65
CA GLU A 36 7.47 7.22 18.57
C GLU A 36 7.33 6.44 17.26
N HIS A 37 8.15 6.81 16.28
CA HIS A 37 8.28 6.05 15.06
C HIS A 37 9.03 4.75 15.36
N LEU A 38 8.37 3.59 15.28
CA LEU A 38 9.02 2.30 15.56
C LEU A 38 10.08 1.91 14.53
N GLY A 39 10.31 2.74 13.50
CA GLY A 39 11.24 2.39 12.45
C GLY A 39 10.64 1.36 11.51
N TRP A 40 11.12 1.36 10.29
CA TRP A 40 11.02 0.20 9.44
C TRP A 40 12.04 -0.85 9.90
N SER A 41 11.58 -2.07 10.17
CA SER A 41 12.42 -3.20 10.59
C SER A 41 12.55 -4.27 9.49
N GLY A 42 12.18 -3.95 8.24
CA GLY A 42 12.23 -4.87 7.11
C GLY A 42 13.52 -4.74 6.29
N PRO A 43 13.89 -5.77 5.50
CA PRO A 43 15.02 -5.67 4.58
C PRO A 43 14.78 -4.59 3.52
N LEU A 44 15.80 -3.77 3.24
CA LEU A 44 15.80 -2.85 2.10
C LEU A 44 15.56 -3.60 0.79
N GLY A 45 14.45 -3.30 0.11
CA GLY A 45 14.06 -3.95 -1.15
C GLY A 45 13.18 -5.20 -0.99
N ALA A 46 12.71 -5.53 0.22
CA ALA A 46 11.72 -6.58 0.41
C ALA A 46 10.35 -6.19 -0.21
N PRO A 47 9.58 -7.16 -0.72
CA PRO A 47 8.24 -6.91 -1.26
C PRO A 47 7.30 -6.40 -0.17
N GLU A 48 6.57 -5.33 -0.48
CA GLU A 48 5.62 -4.70 0.44
C GLU A 48 4.37 -5.59 0.63
N LEU A 49 3.97 -6.27 -0.45
CA LEU A 49 2.76 -7.07 -0.54
C LEU A 49 3.11 -8.54 -0.72
N GLY A 50 2.22 -9.41 -0.25
CA GLY A 50 2.23 -10.84 -0.57
C GLY A 50 0.85 -11.27 -1.04
N VAL A 51 0.80 -12.38 -1.77
CA VAL A 51 -0.44 -13.06 -2.14
C VAL A 51 -0.46 -14.46 -1.54
N SER A 52 -1.62 -14.88 -1.05
CA SER A 52 -1.86 -16.24 -0.54
C SER A 52 -3.18 -16.77 -1.09
N CYS A 53 -3.27 -18.08 -1.25
CA CYS A 53 -4.49 -18.75 -1.65
C CYS A 53 -5.22 -19.22 -0.39
N ASP A 54 -6.51 -18.89 -0.27
CA ASP A 54 -7.35 -19.42 0.81
C ASP A 54 -7.79 -20.87 0.53
N GLU A 55 -8.41 -21.51 1.52
CA GLU A 55 -8.90 -22.90 1.41
C GLU A 55 -9.99 -23.06 0.32
N ASN A 56 -10.60 -21.96 -0.11
CA ASN A 56 -11.65 -21.94 -1.15
C ASN A 56 -11.07 -21.71 -2.55
N GLY A 57 -9.75 -21.52 -2.70
CA GLY A 57 -9.11 -21.24 -3.98
C GLY A 57 -9.13 -19.76 -4.39
N ASN A 58 -9.52 -18.84 -3.49
CA ASN A 58 -9.45 -17.41 -3.77
C ASN A 58 -8.08 -16.86 -3.38
N TRP A 59 -7.54 -16.02 -4.27
CA TRP A 59 -6.29 -15.31 -4.02
C TRP A 59 -6.56 -14.05 -3.20
N GLN A 60 -5.87 -13.93 -2.06
CA GLN A 60 -5.95 -12.76 -1.19
C GLN A 60 -4.59 -12.07 -1.09
N VAL A 61 -4.61 -10.74 -1.22
CA VAL A 61 -3.43 -9.88 -1.08
C VAL A 61 -3.35 -9.31 0.34
N PHE A 62 -2.15 -9.32 0.92
CA PHE A 62 -1.89 -8.81 2.26
C PHE A 62 -0.57 -8.04 2.32
N TYR A 63 -0.44 -7.13 3.29
CA TYR A 63 0.84 -6.50 3.61
C TYR A 63 1.74 -7.45 4.39
N ARG A 64 3.02 -7.52 4.03
CA ARG A 64 4.00 -8.33 4.76
C ARG A 64 4.35 -7.70 6.10
N LYS A 65 4.71 -8.53 7.09
CA LYS A 65 5.14 -8.08 8.42
C LYS A 65 6.32 -7.10 8.31
N GLY A 66 6.20 -5.92 8.92
CA GLY A 66 7.13 -4.79 8.75
C GLY A 66 6.64 -3.72 7.78
N HIS A 67 5.56 -4.01 7.06
CA HIS A 67 4.74 -3.10 6.28
C HIS A 67 3.29 -3.20 6.79
N PRO A 68 2.53 -2.10 6.88
CA PRO A 68 2.97 -0.70 6.78
C PRO A 68 3.89 -0.26 7.93
N PRO A 69 4.66 0.85 7.80
CA PRO A 69 5.37 1.47 8.92
C PRO A 69 4.43 1.65 10.11
N ARG A 70 4.81 1.00 11.19
CA ARG A 70 4.12 1.05 12.47
C ARG A 70 4.47 2.40 13.14
N LEU A 71 3.62 3.41 12.94
CA LEU A 71 3.46 4.66 13.73
C LEU A 71 2.81 4.55 15.14
N LEU A 72 3.56 4.25 16.20
CA LEU A 72 2.99 4.08 17.54
C LEU A 72 2.82 5.49 18.17
N ALA A 73 1.61 5.95 18.47
CA ALA A 73 1.47 7.13 19.35
C ALA A 73 1.44 6.72 20.80
N THR A 74 2.24 7.45 21.57
CA THR A 74 2.20 7.41 23.02
C THR A 74 1.67 8.75 23.53
N ARG A 75 0.42 8.73 24.04
CA ARG A 75 -0.09 9.55 25.16
C ARG A 75 -1.50 9.03 25.45
N LEU A 76 -1.81 8.39 26.57
CA LEU A 76 -1.61 8.80 27.96
C LEU A 76 -1.71 7.56 28.88
N SER A 77 -1.06 7.67 30.04
CA SER A 77 -1.08 6.78 31.21
C SER A 77 -0.70 5.31 30.98
N ALA A 78 0.28 4.88 31.76
CA ALA A 78 0.38 3.50 32.21
C ALA A 78 -0.92 3.08 32.91
N SER A 79 -1.94 2.72 32.16
CA SER A 79 -3.08 1.91 32.61
C SER A 79 -3.80 1.44 31.36
N GLU A 80 -3.62 0.16 31.07
CA GLU A 80 -4.59 -0.68 30.34
C GLU A 80 -4.80 -0.25 28.87
N THR A 81 -4.33 -1.01 27.87
CA THR A 81 -5.05 -2.22 27.41
C THR A 81 -4.15 -3.06 26.48
N ASN A 82 -4.29 -4.39 26.60
CA ASN A 82 -3.67 -5.49 25.86
C ASN A 82 -2.78 -5.21 24.63
N ALA A 83 -1.53 -5.64 24.77
CA ALA A 83 -0.44 -5.56 23.79
C ALA A 83 -0.51 -6.56 22.61
N GLU A 84 -1.70 -6.89 22.09
CA GLU A 84 -1.81 -7.89 21.01
C GLU A 84 -2.44 -7.40 19.71
N ASN A 85 -3.24 -6.32 19.70
CA ASN A 85 -3.85 -5.80 18.48
C ASN A 85 -4.08 -4.29 18.56
N GLY A 86 -3.65 -3.55 17.54
CA GLY A 86 -4.16 -2.20 17.29
C GLY A 86 -3.18 -1.07 17.60
N PHE A 87 -3.29 -0.04 16.78
CA PHE A 87 -2.23 0.86 16.43
C PHE A 87 -2.87 2.26 16.39
N ALA A 88 -2.49 3.17 17.28
CA ALA A 88 -3.19 4.45 17.41
C ALA A 88 -2.20 5.60 17.28
N LEU A 89 -2.51 6.54 16.38
CA LEU A 89 -2.01 7.90 16.41
C LEU A 89 -3.09 8.78 17.01
N LEU A 90 -2.79 9.53 18.07
CA LEU A 90 -3.66 10.62 18.53
C LEU A 90 -3.09 11.92 17.96
N PRO A 91 -3.70 12.45 16.90
CA PRO A 91 -3.24 13.69 16.32
C PRO A 91 -3.44 14.83 17.33
N THR A 92 -2.46 15.74 17.40
CA THR A 92 -2.49 16.89 18.32
C THR A 92 -3.16 18.11 17.68
N ASN A 93 -3.44 18.07 16.37
CA ASN A 93 -4.12 19.09 15.58
C ASN A 93 -4.70 18.50 14.27
N GLU A 94 -5.49 19.31 13.56
CA GLU A 94 -6.14 18.95 12.27
C GLU A 94 -5.16 18.42 11.20
N ASP A 95 -3.94 18.95 11.16
CA ASP A 95 -2.92 18.55 10.20
C ASP A 95 -2.32 17.16 10.52
N GLY A 96 -2.26 16.81 11.80
CA GLY A 96 -1.92 15.47 12.25
C GLY A 96 -3.00 14.47 11.86
N GLU A 97 -4.28 14.77 12.11
CA GLU A 97 -5.37 13.82 11.82
C GLU A 97 -5.44 13.52 10.32
N TRP A 98 -5.37 14.58 9.49
CA TRP A 98 -5.32 14.45 8.05
C TRP A 98 -4.12 13.61 7.56
N PHE A 99 -2.96 13.71 8.21
CA PHE A 99 -1.79 12.94 7.84
C PHE A 99 -1.97 11.44 8.12
N VAL A 100 -2.54 11.10 9.28
CA VAL A 100 -2.89 9.71 9.63
C VAL A 100 -3.90 9.14 8.65
N GLU A 101 -4.97 9.89 8.37
CA GLU A 101 -6.01 9.49 7.45
C GLU A 101 -5.46 9.28 6.03
N SER A 102 -4.57 10.17 5.57
CA SER A 102 -3.92 10.04 4.27
C SER A 102 -3.06 8.77 4.17
N ILE A 103 -2.42 8.38 5.26
CA ILE A 103 -1.62 7.14 5.34
C ILE A 103 -2.54 5.91 5.30
N ASP A 104 -3.63 5.91 6.07
CA ASP A 104 -4.61 4.82 6.06
C ASP A 104 -5.24 4.66 4.67
N GLN A 105 -5.64 5.78 4.06
CA GLN A 105 -6.22 5.80 2.73
C GLN A 105 -5.25 5.26 1.67
N ARG A 106 -3.95 5.58 1.77
CA ARG A 106 -2.93 5.00 0.90
C ARG A 106 -2.91 3.49 1.00
N TYR A 107 -2.86 2.93 2.21
CA TYR A 107 -2.77 1.47 2.38
C TYR A 107 -4.01 0.75 1.85
N ARG A 108 -5.19 1.29 2.13
CA ARG A 108 -6.44 0.77 1.57
C ARG A 108 -6.42 0.78 0.05
N THR A 109 -6.03 1.91 -0.54
CA THR A 109 -6.02 2.07 -2.00
C THR A 109 -5.07 1.09 -2.67
N VAL A 110 -3.84 0.95 -2.13
CA VAL A 110 -2.85 0.01 -2.65
C VAL A 110 -3.31 -1.44 -2.53
N LEU A 111 -3.92 -1.84 -1.40
CA LEU A 111 -4.48 -3.18 -1.25
C LEU A 111 -5.61 -3.47 -2.23
N VAL A 112 -6.56 -2.55 -2.37
CA VAL A 112 -7.70 -2.72 -3.30
C VAL A 112 -7.20 -2.86 -4.74
N VAL A 113 -6.25 -2.02 -5.15
CA VAL A 113 -5.65 -2.10 -6.49
C VAL A 113 -4.89 -3.41 -6.68
N ALA A 114 -4.02 -3.79 -5.74
CA ALA A 114 -3.26 -5.03 -5.85
C ALA A 114 -4.16 -6.28 -5.86
N GLN A 115 -5.21 -6.29 -5.05
CA GLN A 115 -6.22 -7.34 -5.03
C GLN A 115 -6.95 -7.45 -6.38
N ALA A 116 -7.39 -6.32 -6.95
CA ALA A 116 -8.06 -6.31 -8.25
C ALA A 116 -7.15 -6.85 -9.37
N ILE A 117 -5.86 -6.51 -9.34
CA ILE A 117 -4.87 -7.04 -10.29
C ILE A 117 -4.74 -8.56 -10.12
N MET A 118 -4.50 -9.06 -8.91
CA MET A 118 -4.28 -10.49 -8.66
C MET A 118 -5.53 -11.35 -8.96
N THR A 119 -6.73 -10.83 -8.68
CA THR A 119 -7.99 -11.51 -9.01
C THR A 119 -8.15 -11.74 -10.52
N ARG A 120 -7.58 -10.86 -11.36
CA ARG A 120 -7.64 -10.98 -12.83
C ARG A 120 -6.52 -11.81 -13.44
N GLU A 121 -5.52 -12.19 -12.64
CA GLU A 121 -4.36 -12.96 -13.08
C GLU A 121 -4.29 -14.37 -12.44
N PRO A 122 -5.40 -15.16 -12.43
CA PRO A 122 -5.38 -16.48 -11.80
C PRO A 122 -4.48 -17.47 -12.55
N GLU A 123 -4.33 -17.33 -13.87
CA GLU A 123 -3.46 -18.20 -14.66
C GLU A 123 -1.98 -17.96 -14.37
N PHE A 124 -1.57 -16.70 -14.19
CA PHE A 124 -0.24 -16.38 -13.72
C PHE A 124 0.02 -17.00 -12.33
N LEU A 125 -0.92 -16.83 -11.40
CA LEU A 125 -0.76 -17.36 -10.04
C LEU A 125 -0.69 -18.89 -10.02
N ALA A 126 -1.40 -19.58 -10.92
CA ALA A 126 -1.42 -21.04 -11.02
C ALA A 126 -0.29 -21.64 -11.86
N ASN A 127 0.11 -20.99 -12.96
CA ASN A 127 0.99 -21.57 -13.99
C ASN A 127 2.28 -20.78 -14.24
N GLY A 128 2.48 -19.67 -13.54
CA GLY A 128 3.73 -18.90 -13.57
C GLY A 128 3.79 -17.78 -14.61
N PRO A 129 4.96 -17.13 -14.74
CA PRO A 129 5.13 -15.85 -15.45
C PRO A 129 4.84 -15.89 -16.96
N ALA A 130 4.86 -17.08 -17.59
CA ALA A 130 4.49 -17.23 -18.99
C ALA A 130 3.00 -16.95 -19.27
N HIS A 131 2.17 -16.96 -18.22
CA HIS A 131 0.72 -16.79 -18.28
C HIS A 131 0.26 -15.42 -17.77
N ILE A 132 1.16 -14.43 -17.74
CA ILE A 132 0.78 -13.04 -17.44
C ILE A 132 -0.01 -12.50 -18.63
N ARG A 133 -1.30 -12.22 -18.39
CA ARG A 133 -2.18 -11.62 -19.41
C ARG A 133 -2.05 -10.10 -19.41
N GLY A 134 -1.87 -9.53 -18.22
CA GLY A 134 -1.85 -8.09 -18.03
C GLY A 134 -3.23 -7.48 -18.30
N GLN A 135 -3.55 -6.43 -17.55
CA GLN A 135 -4.85 -5.76 -17.63
C GLN A 135 -4.66 -4.30 -17.96
N ALA A 136 -5.55 -3.76 -18.80
CA ALA A 136 -5.53 -2.33 -19.06
C ALA A 136 -5.86 -1.56 -17.78
N LEU A 137 -5.19 -0.42 -17.57
CA LEU A 137 -5.44 0.47 -16.42
C LEU A 137 -6.93 0.79 -16.24
N ALA A 138 -7.63 1.09 -17.34
CA ALA A 138 -9.07 1.37 -17.34
C ALA A 138 -9.92 0.24 -16.74
N VAL A 139 -9.51 -1.01 -16.95
CA VAL A 139 -10.22 -2.19 -16.43
C VAL A 139 -10.07 -2.28 -14.91
N ILE A 140 -8.84 -2.15 -14.42
CA ILE A 140 -8.56 -2.16 -12.97
C ILE A 140 -9.19 -0.94 -12.27
N ALA A 141 -9.15 0.22 -12.92
CA ALA A 141 -9.78 1.44 -12.45
C ALA A 141 -11.30 1.27 -12.26
N ASN A 142 -11.96 0.65 -13.23
CA ASN A 142 -13.38 0.37 -13.17
C ASN A 142 -13.73 -0.61 -12.04
N ASP A 143 -12.94 -1.69 -11.86
CA ASP A 143 -13.16 -2.65 -10.78
C ASP A 143 -13.00 -2.04 -9.39
N CYS A 144 -12.05 -1.13 -9.24
CA CYS A 144 -11.76 -0.46 -7.97
C CYS A 144 -12.64 0.77 -7.73
N GLY A 145 -13.40 1.24 -8.72
CA GLY A 145 -14.20 2.48 -8.63
C GLY A 145 -13.36 3.75 -8.45
N ILE A 146 -12.11 3.76 -8.95
CA ILE A 146 -11.17 4.88 -8.84
C ILE A 146 -10.63 5.28 -10.21
N HIS A 147 -10.07 6.48 -10.32
CA HIS A 147 -9.46 6.94 -11.58
C HIS A 147 -8.18 6.16 -11.94
N GLU A 148 -7.94 5.98 -13.24
CA GLU A 148 -6.75 5.32 -13.79
C GLU A 148 -5.44 5.90 -13.23
N THR A 149 -5.38 7.23 -13.10
CA THR A 149 -4.22 7.91 -12.51
C THR A 149 -4.01 7.49 -11.06
N THR A 150 -5.06 7.24 -10.28
CA THR A 150 -4.94 6.72 -8.91
C THR A 150 -4.45 5.28 -8.90
N VAL A 151 -4.89 4.44 -9.85
CA VAL A 151 -4.41 3.05 -10.00
C VAL A 151 -2.93 3.01 -10.33
N GLU A 152 -2.51 3.74 -11.36
CA GLU A 152 -1.11 3.80 -11.80
C GLU A 152 -0.20 4.23 -10.64
N ARG A 153 -0.62 5.24 -9.88
CA ARG A 153 0.09 5.74 -8.70
C ARG A 153 0.17 4.73 -7.57
N ALA A 154 -0.92 4.03 -7.30
CA ALA A 154 -0.98 3.03 -6.23
C ALA A 154 -0.10 1.82 -6.56
N ALA A 155 0.00 1.44 -7.83
CA ALA A 155 0.87 0.36 -8.31
C ALA A 155 2.34 0.77 -8.47
N ALA A 156 2.62 2.06 -8.70
CA ALA A 156 3.96 2.55 -8.93
C ALA A 156 4.90 2.28 -7.74
N GLN A 157 6.10 1.78 -8.05
CA GLN A 157 7.14 1.45 -7.06
C GLN A 157 6.62 0.50 -5.96
N LYS A 158 5.73 -0.42 -6.30
CA LYS A 158 5.24 -1.47 -5.40
C LYS A 158 5.53 -2.83 -5.99
N THR A 159 6.06 -3.68 -5.13
CA THR A 159 6.37 -5.07 -5.43
C THR A 159 5.49 -6.00 -4.62
N ILE A 160 5.12 -7.11 -5.25
CA ILE A 160 4.33 -8.17 -4.66
C ILE A 160 5.10 -9.49 -4.72
N GLU A 161 5.15 -10.19 -3.59
CA GLU A 161 5.63 -11.56 -3.51
C GLU A 161 4.53 -12.52 -3.95
N THR A 162 4.87 -13.38 -4.91
CA THR A 162 3.99 -14.39 -5.49
C THR A 162 4.65 -15.77 -5.37
N PRO A 163 3.92 -16.87 -5.60
CA PRO A 163 4.51 -18.21 -5.62
C PRO A 163 5.69 -18.36 -6.60
N TRP A 164 5.78 -17.48 -7.60
CA TRP A 164 6.80 -17.51 -8.67
C TRP A 164 7.93 -16.51 -8.46
N GLY A 165 7.95 -15.80 -7.32
CA GLY A 165 8.93 -14.77 -7.00
C GLY A 165 8.31 -13.39 -6.84
N VAL A 166 9.15 -12.35 -6.88
CA VAL A 166 8.76 -10.96 -6.65
C VAL A 166 8.58 -10.22 -7.96
N PHE A 167 7.45 -9.52 -8.11
CA PHE A 167 7.09 -8.78 -9.33
C PHE A 167 6.66 -7.35 -9.00
N ASP A 168 6.93 -6.43 -9.92
CA ASP A 168 6.38 -5.07 -9.86
C ASP A 168 4.89 -5.10 -10.22
N LEU A 169 4.05 -4.42 -9.45
CA LEU A 169 2.60 -4.36 -9.76
C LEU A 169 2.33 -3.75 -11.13
N VAL A 170 3.17 -2.80 -11.57
CA VAL A 170 3.05 -2.14 -12.86
C VAL A 170 3.19 -3.11 -14.03
N SER A 171 3.94 -4.21 -13.87
CA SER A 171 4.11 -5.23 -14.92
C SER A 171 2.79 -5.91 -15.31
N PHE A 172 1.81 -5.95 -14.41
CA PHE A 172 0.48 -6.52 -14.67
C PHE A 172 -0.51 -5.50 -15.25
N LEU A 173 -0.12 -4.23 -15.37
CA LEU A 173 -0.97 -3.14 -15.90
C LEU A 173 -0.72 -2.85 -17.39
N VAL A 174 0.14 -3.64 -18.01
CA VAL A 174 0.43 -3.60 -19.44
C VAL A 174 -0.23 -4.81 -20.07
N PRO A 175 -1.27 -4.65 -20.92
CA PRO A 175 -1.84 -5.77 -21.65
C PRO A 175 -0.79 -6.45 -22.51
N THR A 176 -0.54 -7.73 -22.26
CA THR A 176 0.30 -8.54 -23.14
C THR A 176 -0.50 -8.85 -24.40
N ALA A 177 0.09 -8.65 -25.58
CA ALA A 177 -0.59 -8.97 -26.85
C ALA A 177 -1.10 -10.43 -26.84
N PRO A 178 -2.23 -10.74 -27.49
CA PRO A 178 -2.76 -12.09 -27.51
C PRO A 178 -1.71 -13.04 -28.07
N GLN A 179 -1.34 -14.05 -27.28
CA GLN A 179 -0.55 -15.17 -27.78
C GLN A 179 -1.45 -15.94 -28.75
N SER A 180 -1.17 -15.76 -30.04
CA SER A 180 -1.79 -16.44 -31.18
C SER A 180 -1.48 -17.92 -31.22
#